data_AF-A0AAD3R0P2-F1
#
_entry.id   AF-A0AAD3R0P2-F1
#
_cell.length_a   1.000
_cell.length_b   1.000
_cell.length_c   1.000
_cell.angle_alpha   90.00
_cell.angle_beta   90.00
_cell.angle_gamma   90.00
#
_symmetry.space_group_name_H-M   'P 1'
#
loop_
_entity.id
_entity.type
_entity.pdbx_description
1 polymer ?
#
loop_
_entity_poly.entity_id
_entity_poly.type
_entity_poly.pdbx_seq_one_letter_code
_entity_poly.pdbx_strand_id
1 'polypeptide(L)'
;MNHNPLQPLYVTETNQVLSYEAPEDKEDVFAKRACPAFLTFTNAAYLAGVTVELPCLCKPQQVQTVVWFFRKHLGSSEETRALTDHHGNKLLDTSRVPHSGDLRSRFSIRLFSLLIFRAGPNDSGIYICGSVHKDFYYGYDLDIQEAHMLSFTPRLSPERLSKELKERKGLSSAQPQYWVFTSFQPWSVCDRCRVPGEQVRVGLCYVHSHFLHVRYRRANQTVASCGSGAVPRAFSHLKQNRLGAKLEVKSCQVTCPAQDQPPSRLLALMEFLGYSSSASLPVGVPVFHLNHPADRVLTLGCPGARPNMAVAWDRGSEPIYRYERSAGSNVSATPRRLLIDTGHHLVFKPAKSQDSGVYYCWLQGRQAAEIRLLVYIHLGRGTQSDQQSREAAVDTVNQVKGR
;
A
#
# COMPACT_ATOMS: atom_id res chain seq x y z
N MET A 1 -28.19 61.09 5.97
CA MET A 1 -29.06 60.45 6.99
C MET A 1 -29.05 58.94 6.72
N ASN A 2 -29.01 57.95 7.62
CA ASN A 2 -28.61 57.74 9.04
C ASN A 2 -28.67 56.19 9.27
N HIS A 3 -27.93 55.49 10.15
CA HIS A 3 -26.79 55.79 11.04
C HIS A 3 -26.04 54.47 11.37
N ASN A 4 -24.72 54.50 11.64
CA ASN A 4 -24.02 53.50 12.49
C ASN A 4 -24.46 53.70 13.97
N PRO A 5 -24.29 52.76 14.96
CA PRO A 5 -23.11 51.87 15.16
C PRO A 5 -23.33 50.51 15.93
N LEU A 6 -22.22 49.95 16.46
CA LEU A 6 -22.03 48.92 17.54
C LEU A 6 -21.98 47.43 17.08
N GLN A 7 -20.88 46.65 17.19
CA GLN A 7 -19.91 46.32 18.28
C GLN A 7 -20.46 45.34 19.36
N PRO A 8 -19.61 44.56 20.08
CA PRO A 8 -19.10 43.26 19.62
C PRO A 8 -19.42 42.11 20.61
N LEU A 9 -19.13 40.86 20.25
CA LEU A 9 -19.11 39.74 21.22
C LEU A 9 -17.76 39.01 21.16
N TYR A 10 -17.00 39.18 22.24
CA TYR A 10 -15.80 38.41 22.51
C TYR A 10 -16.18 36.96 22.87
N VAL A 11 -15.46 35.99 22.29
CA VAL A 11 -15.29 34.69 22.93
C VAL A 11 -13.78 34.41 22.95
N THR A 12 -13.25 34.32 24.16
CA THR A 12 -11.83 34.10 24.45
C THR A 12 -11.38 32.69 24.07
N GLU A 13 -10.10 32.55 23.75
CA GLU A 13 -9.46 31.27 23.51
C GLU A 13 -9.58 30.33 24.72
N THR A 14 -9.83 29.05 24.45
CA THR A 14 -9.35 27.95 25.31
C THR A 14 -8.47 27.05 24.46
N ASN A 15 -7.17 27.08 24.75
CA ASN A 15 -6.18 26.18 24.18
C ASN A 15 -6.59 24.72 24.45
N GLN A 16 -6.83 23.94 23.40
CA GLN A 16 -6.91 22.49 23.51
C GLN A 16 -5.84 21.85 22.63
N VAL A 17 -5.03 21.03 23.28
CA VAL A 17 -4.02 20.15 22.69
C VAL A 17 -4.66 19.34 21.56
N LEU A 18 -4.01 19.27 20.40
CA LEU A 18 -4.47 18.43 19.30
C LEU A 18 -4.23 16.94 19.59
N SER A 19 -4.92 16.41 20.59
CA SER A 19 -5.29 14.99 20.59
C SER A 19 -6.10 14.70 19.34
N TYR A 20 -5.94 13.48 18.80
CA TYR A 20 -6.86 12.97 17.79
C TYR A 20 -8.23 12.80 18.44
N GLU A 21 -9.07 13.82 18.30
CA GLU A 21 -10.48 13.75 18.63
C GLU A 21 -11.18 13.10 17.44
N ALA A 22 -11.79 11.93 17.68
CA ALA A 22 -12.59 11.29 16.64
C ALA A 22 -13.79 12.20 16.36
N PRO A 23 -14.07 12.59 15.11
CA PRO A 23 -15.16 13.53 14.82
C PRO A 23 -16.49 12.94 15.30
N GLU A 24 -17.13 13.65 16.24
CA GLU A 24 -18.30 13.13 16.99
C GLU A 24 -19.49 12.80 16.07
N ASP A 25 -19.65 13.54 14.98
CA ASP A 25 -20.67 13.28 13.95
C ASP A 25 -20.11 12.55 12.73
N LYS A 26 -20.13 11.22 12.78
CA LYS A 26 -20.16 10.37 11.59
C LYS A 26 -21.27 9.34 11.71
N GLU A 27 -22.30 9.51 10.88
CA GLU A 27 -23.39 8.56 10.69
C GLU A 27 -22.85 7.12 10.63
N ASP A 28 -23.48 6.21 11.36
CA ASP A 28 -23.08 4.80 11.35
C ASP A 28 -23.16 4.23 9.93
N VAL A 29 -21.99 3.98 9.33
CA VAL A 29 -21.85 3.41 7.98
C VAL A 29 -22.54 2.05 7.88
N PHE A 30 -22.67 1.34 9.01
CA PHE A 30 -23.38 0.06 9.09
C PHE A 30 -24.91 0.23 9.12
N ALA A 31 -25.43 1.34 9.66
CA ALA A 31 -26.87 1.60 9.70
C ALA A 31 -27.49 1.83 8.30
N LYS A 32 -26.70 2.31 7.33
CA LYS A 32 -27.15 2.55 5.94
C LYS A 32 -27.08 1.31 5.03
N ARG A 33 -26.46 0.21 5.47
CA ARG A 33 -26.17 -0.93 4.59
C ARG A 33 -26.48 -2.29 5.22
N ALA A 34 -27.65 -2.83 4.89
CA ALA A 34 -28.02 -4.19 5.25
C ALA A 34 -26.99 -5.23 4.76
N CYS A 35 -26.73 -6.25 5.58
CA CYS A 35 -25.91 -7.38 5.17
C CYS A 35 -26.62 -8.25 4.12
N PRO A 36 -25.87 -8.92 3.23
CA PRO A 36 -26.43 -9.94 2.34
C PRO A 36 -27.11 -11.05 3.16
N ALA A 37 -28.32 -11.47 2.75
CA ALA A 37 -29.05 -12.57 3.41
C ALA A 37 -28.31 -13.92 3.35
N PHE A 38 -27.36 -14.08 2.41
CA PHE A 38 -26.49 -15.24 2.29
C PHE A 38 -25.04 -14.77 2.14
N LEU A 39 -24.09 -15.49 2.74
CA LEU A 39 -22.67 -15.15 2.65
C LEU A 39 -22.16 -15.31 1.21
N THR A 40 -22.02 -14.18 0.52
CA THR A 40 -21.41 -14.03 -0.80
C THR A 40 -20.05 -13.33 -0.67
N PHE A 41 -19.08 -13.76 -1.46
CA PHE A 41 -17.74 -13.16 -1.45
C PHE A 41 -17.62 -12.10 -2.55
N THR A 42 -17.27 -10.88 -2.17
CA THR A 42 -16.93 -9.83 -3.15
C THR A 42 -15.51 -10.05 -3.64
N ASN A 43 -15.35 -10.26 -4.94
CA ASN A 43 -14.02 -10.38 -5.54
C ASN A 43 -13.22 -9.08 -5.38
N ALA A 44 -11.98 -9.19 -4.93
CA ALA A 44 -11.05 -8.07 -4.76
C ALA A 44 -9.65 -8.49 -5.26
N ALA A 45 -9.02 -7.64 -6.06
CA ALA A 45 -7.79 -7.96 -6.77
C ALA A 45 -6.72 -6.90 -6.52
N TYR A 46 -5.50 -7.34 -6.21
CA TYR A 46 -4.36 -6.47 -5.92
C TYR A 46 -3.07 -7.06 -6.49
N LEU A 47 -2.02 -6.23 -6.62
CA LEU A 47 -0.68 -6.73 -6.87
C LEU A 47 -0.04 -7.28 -5.60
N ALA A 48 0.84 -8.27 -5.76
CA ALA A 48 1.79 -8.64 -4.72
C ALA A 48 2.62 -7.43 -4.26
N GLY A 49 3.02 -7.41 -2.99
CA GLY A 49 3.81 -6.35 -2.37
C GLY A 49 3.03 -5.12 -1.89
N VAL A 50 1.77 -4.91 -2.30
CA VAL A 50 0.98 -3.77 -1.79
C VAL A 50 0.48 -4.01 -0.37
N THR A 51 0.10 -2.95 0.34
CA THR A 51 -0.74 -3.07 1.54
C THR A 51 -2.21 -3.13 1.12
N VAL A 52 -2.92 -4.17 1.53
CA VAL A 52 -4.34 -4.39 1.22
C VAL A 52 -5.18 -3.96 2.43
N GLU A 53 -6.29 -3.26 2.17
CA GLU A 53 -7.31 -2.96 3.17
C GLU A 53 -8.63 -3.63 2.76
N LEU A 54 -9.17 -4.47 3.64
CA LEU A 54 -10.47 -5.11 3.51
C LEU A 54 -11.40 -4.57 4.61
N PRO A 55 -12.26 -3.57 4.33
CA PRO A 55 -13.25 -3.09 5.31
C PRO A 55 -14.35 -4.13 5.52
N CYS A 56 -14.75 -4.38 6.75
CA CYS A 56 -16.01 -5.08 7.00
C CYS A 56 -17.14 -4.11 6.61
N LEU A 57 -17.90 -4.39 5.56
CA LEU A 57 -18.84 -3.44 4.95
C LEU A 57 -20.27 -3.51 5.51
N CYS A 58 -20.57 -4.48 6.38
CA CYS A 58 -21.83 -4.60 7.08
C CYS A 58 -21.61 -5.37 8.40
N LYS A 59 -22.39 -5.06 9.45
CA LYS A 59 -22.52 -5.85 10.68
C LYS A 59 -23.88 -5.53 11.33
N PRO A 60 -24.47 -6.42 12.14
CA PRO A 60 -25.62 -6.09 12.97
C PRO A 60 -25.30 -4.94 13.95
N GLN A 61 -26.29 -4.11 14.28
CA GLN A 61 -26.11 -2.95 15.17
C GLN A 61 -25.65 -3.36 16.58
N GLN A 62 -26.11 -4.51 17.07
CA GLN A 62 -25.80 -5.07 18.39
C GLN A 62 -24.33 -5.50 18.53
N VAL A 63 -23.59 -5.58 17.43
CA VAL A 63 -22.23 -6.14 17.39
C VAL A 63 -21.22 -5.00 17.47
N GLN A 64 -20.53 -4.88 18.62
CA GLN A 64 -19.55 -3.82 18.87
C GLN A 64 -18.17 -4.11 18.29
N THR A 65 -17.81 -5.38 18.09
CA THR A 65 -16.48 -5.82 17.61
C THR A 65 -16.60 -6.85 16.50
N VAL A 66 -15.62 -6.87 15.60
CA VAL A 66 -15.59 -7.76 14.43
C VAL A 66 -14.32 -8.60 14.46
N VAL A 67 -14.48 -9.92 14.30
CA VAL A 67 -13.40 -10.88 14.13
C VAL A 67 -13.23 -11.19 12.64
N TRP A 68 -11.98 -11.28 12.19
CA TRP A 68 -11.65 -11.71 10.84
C TRP A 68 -11.26 -13.18 10.81
N PHE A 69 -11.66 -13.87 9.75
CA PHE A 69 -11.35 -15.28 9.49
C PHE A 69 -10.75 -15.42 8.09
N PHE A 70 -9.76 -16.28 7.96
CA PHE A 70 -9.12 -16.65 6.69
C PHE A 70 -9.36 -18.12 6.36
N ARG A 71 -9.58 -18.40 5.07
CA ARG A 71 -9.65 -19.75 4.49
C ARG A 71 -8.88 -19.76 3.18
N LYS A 72 -7.99 -20.75 2.97
CA LYS A 72 -7.30 -20.89 1.68
C LYS A 72 -8.26 -21.45 0.62
N HIS A 73 -9.10 -22.42 0.99
CA HIS A 73 -10.11 -23.01 0.13
C HIS A 73 -11.48 -23.11 0.82
N LEU A 74 -12.59 -23.03 0.06
CA LEU A 74 -13.95 -23.22 0.61
C LEU A 74 -14.27 -24.68 1.00
N GLY A 75 -13.49 -25.65 0.50
CA GLY A 75 -13.80 -27.09 0.62
C GLY A 75 -13.36 -27.74 1.94
N SER A 76 -12.53 -27.08 2.74
CA SER A 76 -12.06 -27.60 4.03
C SER A 76 -12.52 -26.70 5.17
N SER A 77 -13.36 -27.22 6.06
CA SER A 77 -13.81 -26.48 7.26
C SER A 77 -12.64 -26.24 8.24
N GLU A 78 -11.71 -27.20 8.30
CA GLU A 78 -10.54 -27.19 9.19
C GLU A 78 -9.51 -26.09 8.85
N GLU A 79 -9.57 -25.53 7.63
CA GLU A 79 -8.72 -24.39 7.23
C GLU A 79 -9.20 -23.04 7.78
N THR A 80 -10.35 -22.96 8.48
CA THR A 80 -10.89 -21.69 8.99
C THR A 80 -10.06 -21.16 10.16
N ARG A 81 -9.09 -20.30 9.87
CA ARG A 81 -8.22 -19.68 10.89
C ARG A 81 -8.78 -18.32 11.29
N ALA A 82 -9.06 -18.13 12.57
CA ALA A 82 -9.29 -16.79 13.10
C ALA A 82 -8.00 -15.96 13.00
N LEU A 83 -8.16 -14.70 12.59
CA LEU A 83 -7.12 -13.68 12.54
C LEU A 83 -7.30 -12.79 13.77
N THR A 84 -6.55 -13.10 14.82
CA THR A 84 -6.45 -12.27 16.03
C THR A 84 -5.21 -11.40 15.95
N ASP A 85 -5.34 -10.10 16.18
CA ASP A 85 -4.16 -9.23 16.32
C ASP A 85 -3.31 -9.71 17.51
N HIS A 86 -2.18 -10.35 17.20
CA HIS A 86 -1.25 -10.91 18.18
C HIS A 86 -0.60 -9.84 19.09
N HIS A 87 -0.78 -8.54 18.80
CA HIS A 87 -0.17 -7.43 19.52
C HIS A 87 -1.17 -6.46 20.18
N GLY A 88 -2.48 -6.75 20.11
CA GLY A 88 -3.52 -5.99 20.81
C GLY A 88 -3.58 -4.51 20.41
N ASN A 89 -4.13 -4.22 19.23
CA ASN A 89 -4.36 -2.87 18.68
C ASN A 89 -3.10 -2.03 18.43
N LYS A 90 -1.88 -2.54 18.67
CA LYS A 90 -0.66 -1.80 18.37
C LYS A 90 -0.54 -1.61 16.86
N LEU A 91 -0.34 -0.35 16.45
CA LEU A 91 -0.05 -0.02 15.06
C LEU A 91 1.25 -0.72 14.64
N LEU A 92 1.15 -1.75 13.79
CA LEU A 92 2.34 -2.32 13.15
C LEU A 92 3.04 -1.25 12.31
N ASP A 93 4.28 -0.94 12.68
CA ASP A 93 5.22 -0.13 11.92
C ASP A 93 5.60 -0.90 10.65
N THR A 94 5.25 -0.35 9.48
CA THR A 94 5.44 -1.00 8.17
C THR A 94 6.92 -1.29 7.86
N SER A 95 7.85 -0.55 8.46
CA SER A 95 9.30 -0.76 8.31
C SER A 95 9.80 -2.03 9.00
N ARG A 96 9.11 -2.49 10.05
CA ARG A 96 9.47 -3.68 10.85
C ARG A 96 8.86 -4.97 10.31
N VAL A 97 7.91 -4.88 9.39
CA VAL A 97 7.25 -6.05 8.80
C VAL A 97 8.25 -6.78 7.88
N PRO A 98 8.49 -8.10 8.00
CA PRO A 98 9.45 -8.82 7.16
C PRO A 98 8.91 -9.04 5.73
N HIS A 99 9.74 -8.91 4.69
CA HIS A 99 9.27 -9.02 3.28
C HIS A 99 8.70 -10.40 2.96
N SER A 100 9.18 -11.45 3.63
CA SER A 100 8.56 -12.77 3.60
C SER A 100 8.21 -13.15 5.02
N GLY A 101 6.92 -13.36 5.29
CA GLY A 101 6.38 -13.74 6.58
C GLY A 101 4.99 -14.33 6.40
N ASP A 102 4.58 -15.21 7.32
CA ASP A 102 3.21 -15.71 7.36
C ASP A 102 2.22 -14.56 7.50
N LEU A 103 0.97 -14.76 7.06
CA LEU A 103 -0.11 -13.78 7.16
C LEU A 103 -0.21 -13.22 8.60
N ARG A 104 -0.07 -14.08 9.62
CA ARG A 104 -0.13 -13.71 11.05
C ARG A 104 0.90 -12.69 11.51
N SER A 105 2.06 -12.59 10.86
CA SER A 105 3.10 -11.60 11.22
C SER A 105 2.97 -10.28 10.47
N ARG A 106 1.95 -10.14 9.60
CA ARG A 106 1.83 -9.01 8.67
C ARG A 106 0.43 -8.41 8.56
N PHE A 107 -0.49 -8.71 9.49
CA PHE A 107 -1.81 -8.07 9.50
C PHE A 107 -2.06 -7.20 10.75
N SER A 108 -2.95 -6.22 10.63
CA SER A 108 -3.50 -5.43 11.74
C SER A 108 -5.00 -5.25 11.50
N ILE A 109 -5.81 -5.20 12.57
CA ILE A 109 -7.26 -4.95 12.47
C ILE A 109 -7.54 -3.57 13.06
N ARG A 110 -8.24 -2.71 12.33
CA ARG A 110 -8.57 -1.33 12.78
C ARG A 110 -9.91 -0.90 12.24
N LEU A 111 -10.76 -0.30 13.08
CA LEU A 111 -12.08 0.22 12.66
C LEU A 111 -12.87 -0.81 11.83
N PHE A 112 -12.81 -2.08 12.24
CA PHE A 112 -13.37 -3.25 11.56
C PHE A 112 -12.75 -3.63 10.19
N SER A 113 -11.83 -2.84 9.64
CA SER A 113 -10.99 -3.20 8.49
C SER A 113 -9.86 -4.16 8.88
N LEU A 114 -9.58 -5.14 8.02
CA LEU A 114 -8.34 -5.91 8.03
C LEU A 114 -7.31 -5.27 7.10
N LEU A 115 -6.14 -4.95 7.64
CA LEU A 115 -4.97 -4.47 6.90
C LEU A 115 -3.97 -5.61 6.74
N ILE A 116 -3.55 -5.92 5.50
CA ILE A 116 -2.53 -6.93 5.20
C ILE A 116 -1.32 -6.22 4.56
N PHE A 117 -0.21 -6.15 5.28
CA PHE A 117 0.99 -5.41 4.87
C PHE A 117 1.87 -6.25 3.93
N ARG A 118 2.19 -5.69 2.76
CA ARG A 118 2.98 -6.33 1.68
C ARG A 118 2.45 -7.73 1.34
N ALA A 119 1.17 -7.78 0.93
CA ALA A 119 0.47 -9.01 0.62
C ALA A 119 1.19 -9.82 -0.48
N GLY A 120 1.35 -11.13 -0.27
CA GLY A 120 1.91 -12.07 -1.26
C GLY A 120 0.84 -12.96 -1.91
N PRO A 121 1.14 -13.69 -3.00
CA PRO A 121 0.19 -14.61 -3.64
C PRO A 121 -0.32 -15.73 -2.71
N ASN A 122 0.48 -16.08 -1.70
CA ASN A 122 0.08 -17.02 -0.66
C ASN A 122 -1.00 -16.45 0.28
N ASP A 123 -1.18 -15.13 0.33
CA ASP A 123 -2.25 -14.47 1.08
C ASP A 123 -3.59 -14.46 0.30
N SER A 124 -3.61 -14.84 -0.99
CA SER A 124 -4.87 -15.00 -1.76
C SER A 124 -5.77 -16.07 -1.15
N GLY A 125 -7.07 -15.81 -1.05
CA GLY A 125 -8.04 -16.70 -0.42
C GLY A 125 -9.31 -15.98 0.02
N ILE A 126 -10.09 -16.66 0.86
CA ILE A 126 -11.37 -16.14 1.36
C ILE A 126 -11.17 -15.49 2.73
N TYR A 127 -11.56 -14.22 2.84
CA TYR A 127 -11.52 -13.43 4.07
C TYR A 127 -12.94 -13.11 4.50
N ILE A 128 -13.29 -13.36 5.75
CA ILE A 128 -14.66 -13.25 6.27
C ILE A 128 -14.63 -12.43 7.54
N CYS A 129 -15.50 -11.42 7.64
CA CYS A 129 -15.71 -10.69 8.89
C CYS A 129 -16.99 -11.18 9.58
N GLY A 130 -16.96 -11.34 10.91
CA GLY A 130 -18.04 -11.93 11.69
C GLY A 130 -17.90 -11.74 13.21
N SER A 131 -18.75 -12.43 13.98
CA SER A 131 -18.66 -12.47 15.44
C SER A 131 -17.57 -13.41 15.97
N VAL A 132 -17.27 -13.30 17.27
CA VAL A 132 -16.53 -14.31 18.03
C VAL A 132 -17.21 -15.70 18.02
N HIS A 133 -18.53 -15.74 17.85
CA HIS A 133 -19.33 -16.98 17.76
C HIS A 133 -19.42 -17.53 16.32
N LYS A 134 -18.71 -16.92 15.36
CA LYS A 134 -18.65 -17.28 13.93
C LYS A 134 -19.92 -16.95 13.12
N ASP A 135 -20.71 -15.97 13.58
CA ASP A 135 -21.78 -15.37 12.76
C ASP A 135 -21.12 -14.52 11.68
N PHE A 136 -21.13 -14.98 10.42
CA PHE A 136 -20.45 -14.31 9.32
C PHE A 136 -21.33 -13.24 8.67
N TYR A 137 -20.81 -12.02 8.52
CA TYR A 137 -21.58 -10.87 8.01
C TYR A 137 -21.24 -10.53 6.56
N TYR A 138 -19.94 -10.49 6.25
CA TYR A 138 -19.45 -10.07 4.94
C TYR A 138 -18.15 -10.81 4.61
N GLY A 139 -17.85 -10.97 3.32
CA GLY A 139 -16.63 -11.64 2.90
C GLY A 139 -16.08 -11.18 1.56
N TYR A 140 -14.79 -11.44 1.39
CA TYR A 140 -13.99 -11.14 0.21
C TYR A 140 -13.38 -12.42 -0.35
N ASP A 141 -13.29 -12.46 -1.68
CA ASP A 141 -12.47 -13.39 -2.43
C ASP A 141 -11.25 -12.61 -2.94
N LEU A 142 -10.16 -12.70 -2.19
CA LEU A 142 -8.95 -11.90 -2.39
C LEU A 142 -7.99 -12.63 -3.34
N ASP A 143 -7.65 -11.95 -4.43
CA ASP A 143 -6.65 -12.40 -5.40
C ASP A 143 -5.45 -11.44 -5.45
N ILE A 144 -4.32 -11.89 -4.91
CA ILE A 144 -3.03 -11.20 -4.97
C ILE A 144 -2.23 -11.74 -6.16
N GLN A 145 -2.06 -10.91 -7.18
CA GLN A 145 -1.44 -11.27 -8.45
C GLN A 145 0.02 -10.80 -8.54
N GLU A 146 0.91 -11.63 -9.08
CA GLU A 146 2.28 -11.22 -9.39
C GLU A 146 2.35 -10.50 -10.74
N ALA A 147 2.88 -9.27 -10.76
CA ALA A 147 3.14 -8.56 -12.00
C ALA A 147 4.44 -9.07 -12.64
N HIS A 148 4.31 -9.76 -13.78
CA HIS A 148 5.44 -10.49 -14.37
C HIS A 148 6.24 -9.70 -15.42
N MET A 149 5.91 -8.43 -15.64
CA MET A 149 6.53 -7.61 -16.68
C MET A 149 6.52 -6.13 -16.31
N LEU A 150 7.72 -5.53 -16.27
CA LEU A 150 7.93 -4.09 -16.35
C LEU A 150 7.97 -3.70 -17.83
N SER A 151 6.82 -3.29 -18.39
CA SER A 151 6.81 -2.75 -19.75
C SER A 151 7.18 -1.27 -19.71
N PHE A 152 8.35 -0.95 -20.25
CA PHE A 152 8.73 0.42 -20.55
C PHE A 152 8.17 0.78 -21.91
N THR A 153 7.30 1.78 -21.95
CA THR A 153 6.94 2.41 -23.21
C THR A 153 7.99 3.49 -23.50
N PRO A 154 8.86 3.34 -24.53
CA PRO A 154 9.53 4.50 -25.09
C PRO A 154 8.45 5.44 -25.66
N ARG A 155 8.84 6.67 -26.04
CA ARG A 155 7.97 7.56 -26.84
C ARG A 155 7.79 6.98 -28.26
N LEU A 156 6.96 5.95 -28.40
CA LEU A 156 6.61 5.34 -29.68
C LEU A 156 5.27 5.89 -30.18
N SER A 157 5.19 6.17 -31.48
CA SER A 157 4.00 6.74 -32.10
C SER A 157 2.78 5.80 -32.02
N PRO A 158 1.54 6.32 -32.05
CA PRO A 158 0.32 5.52 -31.92
C PRO A 158 0.16 4.40 -32.97
N GLU A 159 0.89 4.48 -34.08
CA GLU A 159 0.74 3.64 -35.27
C GLU A 159 1.10 2.18 -35.02
N ARG A 160 2.12 1.89 -34.19
CA ARG A 160 2.57 0.50 -33.94
C ARG A 160 1.54 -0.32 -33.17
N LEU A 161 0.76 0.31 -32.29
CA LEU A 161 -0.31 -0.35 -31.52
C LEU A 161 -1.45 -0.85 -32.42
N SER A 162 -1.61 -0.25 -33.61
CA SER A 162 -2.64 -0.63 -34.58
C SER A 162 -2.31 -1.90 -35.39
N LYS A 163 -1.04 -2.31 -35.46
CA LYS A 163 -0.61 -3.51 -36.20
C LYS A 163 -0.85 -4.80 -35.41
N GLU A 164 -0.42 -4.87 -34.14
CA GLU A 164 -0.65 -6.04 -33.28
C GLU A 164 -2.14 -6.34 -33.05
N LEU A 165 -3.01 -5.32 -33.06
CA LEU A 165 -4.47 -5.53 -32.96
C LEU A 165 -5.10 -6.11 -34.23
N LYS A 166 -4.50 -5.90 -35.40
CA LYS A 166 -5.06 -6.34 -36.69
C LYS A 166 -4.74 -7.80 -37.01
N GLU A 167 -3.58 -8.30 -36.61
CA GLU A 167 -3.16 -9.70 -36.86
C GLU A 167 -4.01 -10.74 -36.09
N ARG A 168 -4.77 -10.33 -35.06
CA ARG A 168 -5.65 -11.24 -34.29
C ARG A 168 -7.04 -11.47 -34.90
N LYS A 169 -7.43 -10.80 -35.99
CA LYS A 169 -8.74 -10.99 -36.65
C LYS A 169 -8.72 -12.09 -37.72
N GLY A 170 -7.96 -13.15 -37.49
CA GLY A 170 -7.63 -14.18 -38.48
C GLY A 170 -7.83 -15.63 -38.03
N LEU A 171 -8.87 -15.94 -37.24
CA LEU A 171 -9.37 -17.31 -37.11
C LEU A 171 -10.86 -17.33 -36.73
N SER A 172 -11.63 -18.26 -37.31
CA SER A 172 -13.10 -18.23 -37.31
C SER A 172 -13.75 -19.08 -36.21
N SER A 173 -15.02 -18.71 -35.93
CA SER A 173 -16.08 -19.53 -35.33
C SER A 173 -16.11 -19.69 -33.80
N ALA A 174 -17.34 -19.61 -33.27
CA ALA A 174 -17.75 -19.54 -31.86
C ALA A 174 -17.23 -18.31 -31.06
N GLN A 175 -18.17 -17.54 -30.49
CA GLN A 175 -17.86 -16.59 -29.41
C GLN A 175 -17.30 -17.39 -28.22
N PRO A 176 -16.09 -17.09 -27.71
CA PRO A 176 -15.50 -17.86 -26.62
C PRO A 176 -16.31 -17.64 -25.34
N GLN A 177 -16.63 -18.73 -24.64
CA GLN A 177 -17.43 -18.71 -23.40
C GLN A 177 -16.80 -17.94 -22.24
N TYR A 178 -15.54 -17.55 -22.39
CA TYR A 178 -14.77 -16.71 -21.49
C TYR A 178 -13.79 -15.85 -22.31
N TRP A 179 -13.39 -14.69 -21.79
CA TRP A 179 -12.22 -13.95 -22.31
C TRP A 179 -11.36 -13.43 -21.15
N VAL A 180 -10.04 -13.51 -21.33
CA VAL A 180 -9.02 -13.11 -20.32
C VAL A 180 -8.38 -11.80 -20.77
N PHE A 181 -8.26 -10.83 -19.86
CA PHE A 181 -7.74 -9.50 -20.17
C PHE A 181 -7.01 -8.87 -18.99
N THR A 182 -6.09 -7.95 -19.29
CA THR A 182 -5.49 -7.06 -18.29
C THR A 182 -6.29 -5.76 -18.25
N SER A 183 -6.92 -5.45 -17.11
CA SER A 183 -7.57 -4.16 -16.88
C SER A 183 -6.59 -3.21 -16.21
N PHE A 184 -6.32 -2.07 -16.84
CA PHE A 184 -5.34 -1.08 -16.36
C PHE A 184 -5.99 0.07 -15.60
N GLN A 185 -5.38 0.42 -14.47
CA GLN A 185 -5.62 1.69 -13.80
C GLN A 185 -5.05 2.87 -14.62
N PRO A 186 -5.51 4.11 -14.37
CA PRO A 186 -4.86 5.31 -14.88
C PRO A 186 -3.37 5.36 -14.52
N TRP A 187 -2.59 6.12 -15.30
CA TRP A 187 -1.23 6.46 -14.92
C TRP A 187 -1.24 7.29 -13.62
N SER A 188 -0.31 6.99 -12.71
CA SER A 188 -0.01 7.84 -11.56
C SER A 188 0.40 9.25 -12.02
N VAL A 189 0.38 10.23 -11.11
CA VAL A 189 1.15 11.47 -11.32
C VAL A 189 2.65 11.14 -11.40
N CYS A 190 3.47 12.10 -11.84
CA CYS A 190 4.92 11.95 -11.83
C CYS A 190 5.42 11.83 -10.38
N ASP A 191 6.27 10.85 -10.10
CA ASP A 191 6.73 10.56 -8.72
C ASP A 191 7.66 11.64 -8.15
N ARG A 192 8.32 12.41 -9.02
CA ARG A 192 9.18 13.57 -8.74
C ARG A 192 8.76 14.78 -9.59
N CYS A 193 9.26 15.96 -9.23
CA CYS A 193 9.10 17.18 -10.02
C CYS A 193 10.43 17.94 -10.14
N ARG A 194 10.56 18.81 -11.16
CA ARG A 194 11.79 19.51 -11.62
C ARG A 194 12.93 18.59 -12.09
N VAL A 195 13.16 17.45 -11.43
CA VAL A 195 14.04 16.36 -11.90
C VAL A 195 13.26 15.35 -12.76
N PRO A 196 13.94 14.47 -13.53
CA PRO A 196 13.29 13.33 -14.16
C PRO A 196 12.62 12.42 -13.12
N GLY A 197 11.46 11.89 -13.45
CA GLY A 197 10.69 10.99 -12.60
C GLY A 197 10.06 9.84 -13.39
N GLU A 198 9.33 8.99 -12.69
CA GLU A 198 8.55 7.90 -13.27
C GLU A 198 7.04 8.12 -13.05
N GLN A 199 6.24 7.77 -14.06
CA GLN A 199 4.82 7.45 -13.89
C GLN A 199 4.67 5.93 -13.96
N VAL A 200 3.77 5.39 -13.16
CA VAL A 200 3.46 3.96 -13.10
C VAL A 200 1.97 3.72 -13.37
N ARG A 201 1.62 2.56 -13.95
CA ARG A 201 0.24 2.06 -13.94
C ARG A 201 0.19 0.57 -13.68
N VAL A 202 -0.80 0.16 -12.91
CA VAL A 202 -1.06 -1.24 -12.55
C VAL A 202 -2.10 -1.81 -13.51
N GLY A 203 -1.79 -2.96 -14.10
CA GLY A 203 -2.72 -3.82 -14.82
C GLY A 203 -2.97 -5.10 -14.05
N LEU A 204 -4.24 -5.45 -13.80
CA LEU A 204 -4.63 -6.69 -13.14
C LEU A 204 -5.34 -7.63 -14.13
N CYS A 205 -5.10 -8.93 -14.00
CA CYS A 205 -5.73 -9.97 -14.82
C CYS A 205 -7.18 -10.21 -14.36
N TYR A 206 -8.10 -10.17 -15.31
CA TYR A 206 -9.51 -10.51 -15.12
C TYR A 206 -9.96 -11.53 -16.17
N VAL A 207 -10.95 -12.34 -15.79
CA VAL A 207 -11.70 -13.23 -16.67
C VAL A 207 -13.13 -12.75 -16.71
N HIS A 208 -13.66 -12.54 -17.91
CA HIS A 208 -15.09 -12.35 -18.12
C HIS A 208 -15.72 -13.66 -18.61
N SER A 209 -16.77 -14.13 -17.95
CA SER A 209 -17.60 -15.26 -18.39
C SER A 209 -18.98 -15.23 -17.74
N HIS A 210 -19.99 -15.74 -18.44
CA HIS A 210 -21.31 -15.97 -17.85
C HIS A 210 -21.30 -17.10 -16.80
N PHE A 211 -20.36 -18.06 -16.94
CA PHE A 211 -20.22 -19.27 -16.12
C PHE A 211 -19.41 -19.10 -14.83
N LEU A 212 -19.12 -17.86 -14.42
CA LEU A 212 -18.45 -17.59 -13.13
C LEU A 212 -19.35 -18.02 -11.95
N HIS A 213 -18.74 -18.65 -10.95
CA HIS A 213 -19.47 -19.25 -9.84
C HIS A 213 -20.18 -18.20 -8.96
N VAL A 214 -21.51 -18.30 -8.84
CA VAL A 214 -22.39 -17.28 -8.24
C VAL A 214 -22.01 -16.83 -6.83
N ARG A 215 -21.40 -17.70 -6.02
CA ARG A 215 -21.02 -17.41 -4.62
C ARG A 215 -19.89 -16.36 -4.48
N TYR A 216 -19.13 -16.12 -5.54
CA TYR A 216 -17.93 -15.25 -5.55
C TYR A 216 -18.12 -13.97 -6.38
N ARG A 217 -19.36 -13.66 -6.76
CA ARG A 217 -19.73 -12.49 -7.57
C ARG A 217 -20.98 -11.85 -6.98
N ARG A 218 -21.12 -10.52 -7.12
CA ARG A 218 -22.43 -9.89 -6.90
C ARG A 218 -23.36 -10.21 -8.06
N ALA A 219 -24.67 -10.04 -7.84
CA ALA A 219 -25.65 -10.15 -8.92
C ALA A 219 -25.22 -9.27 -10.13
N ASN A 220 -25.43 -9.80 -11.34
CA ASN A 220 -25.11 -9.16 -12.61
C ASN A 220 -23.62 -8.90 -12.92
N GLN A 221 -22.67 -9.43 -12.12
CA GLN A 221 -21.25 -9.38 -12.48
C GLN A 221 -20.84 -10.60 -13.33
N THR A 222 -20.36 -10.35 -14.55
CA THR A 222 -19.78 -11.37 -15.45
C THR A 222 -18.25 -11.36 -15.45
N VAL A 223 -17.61 -10.62 -14.54
CA VAL A 223 -16.15 -10.48 -14.44
C VAL A 223 -15.66 -10.89 -13.05
N ALA A 224 -14.55 -11.62 -12.98
CA ALA A 224 -13.83 -11.89 -11.75
C ALA A 224 -12.30 -11.85 -12.00
N SER A 225 -11.53 -11.59 -10.95
CA SER A 225 -10.07 -11.64 -10.98
C SER A 225 -9.57 -13.02 -11.40
N CYS A 226 -8.43 -13.11 -12.10
CA CYS A 226 -7.97 -14.39 -12.65
C CYS A 226 -7.73 -15.48 -11.59
N GLY A 227 -7.17 -15.17 -10.42
CA GLY A 227 -6.97 -16.11 -9.31
C GLY A 227 -8.22 -16.40 -8.47
N SER A 228 -9.33 -15.71 -8.73
CA SER A 228 -10.61 -15.85 -8.01
C SER A 228 -11.13 -17.29 -7.93
N GLY A 229 -11.74 -17.65 -6.80
CA GLY A 229 -12.54 -18.88 -6.68
C GLY A 229 -13.77 -18.92 -7.58
N ALA A 230 -14.16 -17.79 -8.19
CA ALA A 230 -15.23 -17.70 -9.19
C ALA A 230 -14.88 -18.41 -10.51
N VAL A 231 -13.59 -18.51 -10.85
CA VAL A 231 -13.11 -19.01 -12.15
C VAL A 231 -13.00 -20.54 -12.12
N PRO A 232 -13.75 -21.28 -12.95
CA PRO A 232 -13.68 -22.74 -12.98
C PRO A 232 -12.26 -23.27 -13.26
N ARG A 233 -11.87 -24.34 -12.55
CA ARG A 233 -10.52 -24.94 -12.64
C ARG A 233 -10.13 -25.34 -14.06
N ALA A 234 -11.08 -25.73 -14.91
CA ALA A 234 -10.83 -26.03 -16.33
C ALA A 234 -10.12 -24.88 -17.09
N PHE A 235 -10.29 -23.63 -16.64
CA PHE A 235 -9.69 -22.45 -17.24
C PHE A 235 -8.37 -22.00 -16.58
N SER A 236 -7.82 -22.76 -15.61
CA SER A 236 -6.59 -22.38 -14.92
C SER A 236 -5.35 -22.35 -15.81
N HIS A 237 -5.29 -23.24 -16.82
CA HIS A 237 -4.16 -23.34 -17.76
C HIS A 237 -3.98 -22.07 -18.61
N LEU A 238 -5.06 -21.34 -18.86
CA LEU A 238 -5.05 -20.13 -19.72
C LEU A 238 -4.40 -18.92 -19.03
N LYS A 239 -4.22 -18.98 -17.70
CA LYS A 239 -3.49 -17.97 -16.91
C LYS A 239 -1.99 -17.90 -17.26
N GLN A 240 -1.46 -18.92 -17.95
CA GLN A 240 -0.02 -19.06 -18.22
C GLN A 240 0.46 -18.23 -19.45
N ASN A 241 -0.45 -17.77 -20.33
CA ASN A 241 -0.08 -17.16 -21.61
C ASN A 241 -0.13 -15.63 -21.62
N ARG A 242 0.96 -14.94 -21.21
CA ARG A 242 1.27 -13.49 -21.41
C ARG A 242 0.22 -12.46 -20.93
N LEU A 243 -0.92 -12.90 -20.42
CA LEU A 243 -2.09 -12.13 -20.00
C LEU A 243 -2.21 -12.19 -18.47
N GLY A 244 -1.11 -11.90 -17.77
CA GLY A 244 -1.09 -11.76 -16.31
C GLY A 244 -1.27 -10.32 -15.85
N ALA A 245 -1.02 -10.09 -14.56
CA ALA A 245 -0.83 -8.74 -14.04
C ALA A 245 0.45 -8.09 -14.60
N LYS A 246 0.45 -6.76 -14.68
CA LYS A 246 1.52 -5.95 -15.28
C LYS A 246 1.74 -4.69 -14.47
N LEU A 247 2.98 -4.24 -14.38
CA LEU A 247 3.34 -2.92 -13.86
C LEU A 247 4.06 -2.17 -14.97
N GLU A 248 3.39 -1.21 -15.59
CA GLU A 248 4.02 -0.41 -16.64
C GLU A 248 4.61 0.85 -16.05
N VAL A 249 5.76 1.27 -16.61
CA VAL A 249 6.53 2.41 -16.12
C VAL A 249 7.00 3.24 -17.31
N LYS A 250 6.93 4.55 -17.19
CA LYS A 250 7.46 5.49 -18.21
C LYS A 250 8.09 6.70 -17.53
N SER A 251 9.06 7.31 -18.20
CA SER A 251 9.66 8.55 -17.74
C SER A 251 8.69 9.73 -17.86
N CYS A 252 8.80 10.67 -16.92
CA CYS A 252 8.09 11.93 -16.90
C CYS A 252 9.03 13.05 -16.43
N GLN A 253 8.67 14.29 -16.75
CA GLN A 253 9.31 15.48 -16.22
C GLN A 253 8.24 16.57 -16.14
N VAL A 254 8.00 17.08 -14.93
CA VAL A 254 6.93 18.06 -14.65
C VAL A 254 7.47 19.18 -13.76
N THR A 255 6.87 20.35 -13.86
CA THR A 255 7.08 21.42 -12.88
C THR A 255 6.51 21.00 -11.52
N CYS A 256 7.12 21.46 -10.44
CA CYS A 256 6.55 21.23 -9.11
C CYS A 256 5.26 22.05 -8.97
N PRO A 257 4.20 21.48 -8.36
CA PRO A 257 3.06 22.30 -7.93
C PRO A 257 3.57 23.41 -7.00
N ALA A 258 2.91 24.56 -7.02
CA ALA A 258 3.19 25.62 -6.05
C ALA A 258 3.12 25.03 -4.62
N GLN A 259 3.96 25.54 -3.72
CA GLN A 259 3.77 25.26 -2.30
C GLN A 259 2.40 25.81 -1.91
N ASP A 260 1.60 24.98 -1.24
CA ASP A 260 0.36 25.44 -0.65
C ASP A 260 0.73 26.53 0.35
N GLN A 261 0.20 27.74 0.16
CA GLN A 261 0.49 28.83 1.09
C GLN A 261 0.01 28.41 2.48
N PRO A 262 0.85 28.56 3.53
CA PRO A 262 0.43 28.22 4.88
C PRO A 262 -0.85 28.99 5.22
N PRO A 263 -1.84 28.35 5.87
CA PRO A 263 -3.13 28.97 6.14
C PRO A 263 -2.93 30.28 6.90
N SER A 264 -3.73 31.29 6.59
CA SER A 264 -3.54 32.67 7.09
C SER A 264 -3.43 32.77 8.61
N ARG A 265 -4.09 31.88 9.36
CA ARG A 265 -3.94 31.77 10.83
C ARG A 265 -2.55 31.34 11.29
N LEU A 266 -1.87 30.46 10.54
CA LEU A 266 -0.50 30.06 10.84
C LEU A 266 0.48 31.19 10.54
N LEU A 267 0.28 31.91 9.42
CA LEU A 267 1.04 33.12 9.10
C LEU A 267 0.89 34.19 10.20
N ALA A 268 -0.35 34.48 10.62
CA ALA A 268 -0.61 35.43 11.70
C ALA A 268 -0.02 34.99 13.05
N LEU A 269 -0.05 33.69 13.37
CA LEU A 269 0.61 33.15 14.58
C LEU A 269 2.14 33.31 14.49
N MET A 270 2.74 33.08 13.33
CA MET A 270 4.18 33.25 13.14
C MET A 270 4.61 34.72 13.21
N GLU A 271 3.81 35.63 12.66
CA GLU A 271 4.01 37.08 12.76
C GLU A 271 3.87 37.56 14.22
N PHE A 272 2.87 37.07 14.96
CA PHE A 272 2.71 37.31 16.40
C PHE A 272 3.88 36.78 17.24
N LEU A 273 4.43 35.62 16.88
CA LEU A 273 5.62 35.03 17.52
C LEU A 273 6.96 35.66 17.05
N GLY A 274 6.92 36.71 16.22
CA GLY A 274 8.09 37.46 15.78
C GLY A 274 8.97 36.76 14.74
N TYR A 275 8.47 35.74 14.04
CA TYR A 275 9.20 35.10 12.95
C TYR A 275 9.12 35.94 11.68
N SER A 276 10.26 36.48 11.23
CA SER A 276 10.35 37.37 10.07
C SER A 276 9.86 36.73 8.76
N SER A 277 8.96 37.40 8.07
CA SER A 277 8.27 36.98 6.84
C SER A 277 9.16 36.79 5.59
N SER A 278 10.48 36.87 5.75
CA SER A 278 11.47 36.73 4.67
C SER A 278 12.11 35.34 4.61
N ALA A 279 11.95 34.50 5.64
CA ALA A 279 12.36 33.11 5.58
C ALA A 279 11.22 32.27 5.01
N SER A 280 11.33 31.88 3.73
CA SER A 280 10.67 30.66 3.27
C SER A 280 11.21 29.52 4.13
N LEU A 281 10.40 29.06 5.10
CA LEU A 281 10.77 27.93 5.94
C LEU A 281 11.24 26.80 5.02
N PRO A 282 12.47 26.27 5.20
CA PRO A 282 12.72 24.92 4.73
C PRO A 282 11.75 24.06 5.53
N VAL A 283 10.66 23.63 4.88
CA VAL A 283 9.73 22.65 5.43
C VAL A 283 10.52 21.35 5.49
N GLY A 284 11.31 21.22 6.56
CA GLY A 284 12.18 20.09 6.80
C GLY A 284 11.33 18.84 6.81
N VAL A 285 11.59 17.95 5.86
CA VAL A 285 10.88 16.67 5.82
C VAL A 285 11.19 15.91 7.12
N PRO A 286 10.23 15.17 7.69
CA PRO A 286 10.46 14.40 8.90
C PRO A 286 11.64 13.43 8.71
N VAL A 287 12.57 13.47 9.66
CA VAL A 287 13.79 12.66 9.66
C VAL A 287 13.58 11.43 10.55
N PHE A 288 13.78 10.25 9.96
CA PHE A 288 13.69 8.96 10.64
C PHE A 288 15.07 8.31 10.73
N HIS A 289 15.37 7.69 11.86
CA HIS A 289 16.60 6.93 12.06
C HIS A 289 16.27 5.44 12.10
N LEU A 290 16.97 4.63 11.31
CA LEU A 290 16.77 3.18 11.27
C LEU A 290 18.11 2.44 11.33
N ASN A 291 18.24 1.58 12.33
CA ASN A 291 19.37 0.66 12.48
C ASN A 291 18.93 -0.73 12.02
N HIS A 292 19.71 -1.38 11.14
CA HIS A 292 19.38 -2.71 10.63
C HIS A 292 20.64 -3.60 10.59
N PRO A 293 20.56 -4.89 10.98
CA PRO A 293 21.69 -5.80 10.81
C PRO A 293 21.97 -6.07 9.32
N ALA A 294 23.25 -6.22 8.98
CA ALA A 294 23.67 -6.70 7.67
C ALA A 294 23.15 -8.13 7.40
N ASP A 295 23.16 -8.52 6.13
CA ASP A 295 22.85 -9.87 5.64
C ASP A 295 21.40 -10.35 5.86
N ARG A 296 20.52 -9.46 6.31
CA ARG A 296 19.06 -9.66 6.36
C ARG A 296 18.33 -8.82 5.32
N VAL A 297 17.12 -9.22 4.95
CA VAL A 297 16.27 -8.45 4.03
C VAL A 297 15.72 -7.21 4.74
N LEU A 298 16.04 -6.02 4.23
CA LEU A 298 15.49 -4.74 4.68
C LEU A 298 14.38 -4.28 3.72
N THR A 299 13.39 -3.57 4.23
CA THR A 299 12.34 -2.93 3.44
C THR A 299 12.00 -1.56 4.03
N LEU A 300 12.22 -0.50 3.27
CA LEU A 300 11.80 0.86 3.63
C LEU A 300 10.46 1.17 2.96
N GLY A 301 9.48 1.55 3.77
CA GLY A 301 8.24 2.18 3.30
C GLY A 301 8.36 3.70 3.42
N CYS A 302 7.74 4.44 2.50
CA CYS A 302 7.68 5.89 2.61
C CYS A 302 6.57 6.28 3.61
N PRO A 303 6.85 7.04 4.68
CA PRO A 303 5.85 7.42 5.67
C PRO A 303 4.67 8.15 5.04
N GLY A 304 3.44 7.72 5.37
CA GLY A 304 2.20 8.30 4.82
C GLY A 304 1.81 7.81 3.41
N ALA A 305 2.62 6.96 2.75
CA ALA A 305 2.28 6.39 1.45
C ALA A 305 0.97 5.57 1.50
N ARG A 306 0.12 5.74 0.49
CA ARG A 306 -1.04 4.89 0.22
C ARG A 306 -0.82 4.06 -1.05
N PRO A 307 -1.48 2.89 -1.22
CA PRO A 307 -1.25 2.01 -2.37
C PRO A 307 -1.51 2.61 -3.77
N ASN A 308 -2.19 3.76 -3.84
CA ASN A 308 -2.53 4.46 -5.07
C ASN A 308 -1.69 5.74 -5.31
N MET A 309 -0.68 6.02 -4.49
CA MET A 309 0.18 7.20 -4.62
C MET A 309 1.39 6.91 -5.50
N ALA A 310 1.86 7.90 -6.25
CA ALA A 310 3.18 7.87 -6.87
C ALA A 310 4.24 7.99 -5.76
N VAL A 311 5.20 7.05 -5.74
CA VAL A 311 6.26 6.99 -4.73
C VAL A 311 7.61 6.75 -5.39
N ALA A 312 8.56 7.63 -5.05
CA ALA A 312 9.93 7.63 -5.52
C ALA A 312 10.93 7.49 -4.36
N TRP A 313 12.16 7.09 -4.68
CA TRP A 313 13.23 6.87 -3.71
C TRP A 313 14.55 7.40 -4.26
N ASP A 314 15.29 8.14 -3.45
CA ASP A 314 16.63 8.65 -3.79
C ASP A 314 17.62 8.25 -2.68
N ARG A 315 18.90 8.10 -3.03
CA ARG A 315 20.01 7.89 -2.08
C ARG A 315 20.90 9.12 -2.12
N GLY A 316 20.90 9.91 -1.05
CA GLY A 316 21.51 11.25 -1.09
C GLY A 316 20.89 12.07 -2.23
N SER A 317 21.71 12.48 -3.20
CA SER A 317 21.26 13.18 -4.42
C SER A 317 21.01 12.26 -5.63
N GLU A 318 21.24 10.95 -5.53
CA GLU A 318 21.11 10.00 -6.65
C GLU A 318 19.70 9.39 -6.69
N PRO A 319 18.90 9.62 -7.75
CA PRO A 319 17.57 9.02 -7.84
C PRO A 319 17.65 7.52 -8.13
N ILE A 320 16.81 6.74 -7.46
CA ILE A 320 16.63 5.31 -7.72
C ILE A 320 15.40 5.17 -8.62
N TYR A 321 15.61 4.65 -9.84
CA TYR A 321 14.55 4.40 -10.82
C TYR A 321 14.20 2.91 -10.93
N ARG A 322 12.97 2.61 -11.36
CA ARG A 322 12.52 1.26 -11.70
C ARG A 322 13.06 0.84 -13.08
N TYR A 323 13.17 1.77 -14.04
CA TYR A 323 13.55 1.44 -15.42
C TYR A 323 14.98 0.96 -15.63
N GLU A 324 15.93 1.42 -14.81
CA GLU A 324 17.34 0.99 -14.90
C GLU A 324 17.54 -0.51 -14.63
N ARG A 325 16.52 -1.18 -14.07
CA ARG A 325 16.50 -2.64 -13.88
C ARG A 325 16.43 -3.42 -15.19
N SER A 326 15.91 -2.84 -16.27
CA SER A 326 15.52 -3.58 -17.48
C SER A 326 16.33 -3.25 -18.73
N ALA A 327 17.19 -2.24 -18.69
CA ALA A 327 18.20 -2.02 -19.73
C ALA A 327 19.32 -3.08 -19.73
N GLY A 328 19.44 -3.88 -18.67
CA GLY A 328 20.43 -4.94 -18.51
C GLY A 328 20.08 -6.26 -19.23
N SER A 329 19.87 -6.23 -20.54
CA SER A 329 19.70 -7.43 -21.36
C SER A 329 21.03 -8.16 -21.61
N ASN A 330 21.59 -8.76 -20.56
CA ASN A 330 22.68 -9.75 -20.67
C ASN A 330 22.42 -10.92 -19.71
N VAL A 331 22.58 -12.14 -20.21
CA VAL A 331 22.03 -13.41 -19.65
C VAL A 331 22.87 -13.95 -18.47
N SER A 332 23.44 -13.06 -17.64
CA SER A 332 24.16 -13.40 -16.41
C SER A 332 23.99 -12.33 -15.32
N ALA A 333 22.91 -11.54 -15.37
CA ALA A 333 22.61 -10.55 -14.35
C ALA A 333 22.09 -11.21 -13.07
N THR A 334 22.97 -11.41 -12.08
CA THR A 334 22.55 -11.67 -10.69
C THR A 334 21.54 -10.60 -10.27
N PRO A 335 20.39 -10.95 -9.64
CA PRO A 335 19.37 -9.98 -9.30
C PRO A 335 19.95 -8.80 -8.50
N ARG A 336 19.77 -7.56 -9.00
CA ARG A 336 20.26 -6.38 -8.29
C ARG A 336 19.69 -6.37 -6.87
N ARG A 337 20.61 -6.31 -5.90
CA ARG A 337 20.35 -6.45 -4.47
C ARG A 337 19.40 -5.40 -3.92
N LEU A 338 19.37 -4.22 -4.53
CA LEU A 338 18.48 -3.10 -4.22
C LEU A 338 17.42 -2.96 -5.31
N LEU A 339 16.14 -2.95 -4.92
CA LEU A 339 15.01 -2.84 -5.83
C LEU A 339 13.86 -2.05 -5.20
N ILE A 340 13.12 -1.27 -6.01
CA ILE A 340 11.79 -0.80 -5.63
C ILE A 340 10.76 -1.85 -6.07
N ASP A 341 9.89 -2.26 -5.15
CA ASP A 341 8.86 -3.29 -5.39
C ASP A 341 7.55 -2.71 -5.98
N THR A 342 6.60 -3.61 -6.26
CA THR A 342 5.25 -3.31 -6.76
C THR A 342 4.33 -2.61 -5.74
N GLY A 343 4.65 -2.67 -4.45
CA GLY A 343 4.02 -1.87 -3.39
C GLY A 343 4.72 -0.53 -3.12
N HIS A 344 5.70 -0.19 -3.94
CA HIS A 344 6.54 1.00 -3.87
C HIS A 344 7.54 1.09 -2.70
N HIS A 345 7.83 -0.02 -2.02
CA HIS A 345 8.86 -0.08 -0.98
C HIS A 345 10.25 -0.20 -1.60
N LEU A 346 11.27 0.38 -0.94
CA LEU A 346 12.68 0.16 -1.29
C LEU A 346 13.20 -1.07 -0.52
N VAL A 347 13.61 -2.09 -1.25
CA VAL A 347 13.91 -3.42 -0.72
C VAL A 347 15.36 -3.81 -0.99
N PHE A 348 16.02 -4.34 0.04
CA PHE A 348 17.40 -4.82 0.01
C PHE A 348 17.43 -6.33 0.24
N LYS A 349 17.99 -7.13 -0.68
CA LYS A 349 17.98 -8.62 -0.63
C LYS A 349 19.38 -9.23 -0.75
N PRO A 350 20.20 -9.27 0.33
CA PRO A 350 19.99 -8.66 1.65
C PRO A 350 20.57 -7.22 1.73
N ALA A 351 20.39 -6.53 2.86
CA ALA A 351 21.13 -5.32 3.19
C ALA A 351 22.61 -5.62 3.49
N LYS A 352 23.50 -4.67 3.19
CA LYS A 352 24.95 -4.72 3.43
C LYS A 352 25.40 -3.44 4.13
N SER A 353 26.51 -3.45 4.85
CA SER A 353 27.03 -2.27 5.57
C SER A 353 27.19 -1.03 4.67
N GLN A 354 27.63 -1.26 3.42
CA GLN A 354 27.75 -0.26 2.36
C GLN A 354 26.43 0.37 1.88
N ASP A 355 25.27 -0.10 2.34
CA ASP A 355 23.96 0.54 2.11
C ASP A 355 23.65 1.64 3.13
N SER A 356 24.46 1.79 4.18
CA SER A 356 24.30 2.90 5.12
C SER A 356 24.32 4.24 4.38
N GLY A 357 23.54 5.20 4.87
CA GLY A 357 23.41 6.52 4.25
C GLY A 357 22.04 7.14 4.45
N VAL A 358 21.83 8.26 3.75
CA VAL A 358 20.57 9.02 3.76
C VAL A 358 19.74 8.63 2.55
N TYR A 359 18.50 8.26 2.78
CA TYR A 359 17.50 7.96 1.75
C TYR A 359 16.37 8.98 1.84
N TYR A 360 15.95 9.51 0.70
CA TYR A 360 14.75 10.36 0.63
C TYR A 360 13.65 9.60 -0.07
N CYS A 361 12.41 9.75 0.41
CA CYS A 361 11.25 9.27 -0.30
C CYS A 361 10.35 10.42 -0.73
N TRP A 362 9.74 10.27 -1.90
CA TRP A 362 8.84 11.24 -2.51
C TRP A 362 7.43 10.67 -2.54
N LEU A 363 6.43 11.51 -2.29
CA LEU A 363 5.01 11.22 -2.48
C LEU A 363 4.40 12.24 -3.43
N GLN A 364 3.78 11.78 -4.51
CA GLN A 364 3.05 12.62 -5.47
C GLN A 364 3.88 13.82 -6.00
N GLY A 365 5.18 13.64 -6.21
CA GLY A 365 6.08 14.69 -6.68
C GLY A 365 6.65 15.60 -5.58
N ARG A 366 6.37 15.39 -4.29
CA ARG A 366 6.97 16.16 -3.18
C ARG A 366 7.81 15.24 -2.27
N GLN A 367 8.99 15.72 -1.83
CA GLN A 367 9.80 15.01 -0.85
C GLN A 367 9.01 14.90 0.47
N ALA A 368 8.92 13.70 1.02
CA ALA A 368 7.99 13.37 2.11
C ALA A 368 8.69 12.96 3.42
N ALA A 369 9.87 12.34 3.33
CA ALA A 369 10.68 11.96 4.49
C ALA A 369 12.17 11.84 4.14
N GLU A 370 13.01 12.01 5.15
CA GLU A 370 14.42 11.62 5.17
C GLU A 370 14.57 10.40 6.07
N ILE A 371 15.28 9.36 5.61
CA ILE A 371 15.54 8.13 6.37
C ILE A 371 17.05 7.92 6.44
N ARG A 372 17.61 8.07 7.64
CA ARG A 372 19.01 7.81 7.97
C ARG A 372 19.16 6.34 8.33
N LEU A 373 19.65 5.56 7.36
CA LEU A 373 19.86 4.12 7.50
C LEU A 373 21.30 3.83 7.95
N LEU A 374 21.44 3.08 9.05
CA LEU A 374 22.69 2.46 9.48
C LEU A 374 22.56 0.94 9.35
N VAL A 375 23.36 0.33 8.48
CA VAL A 375 23.47 -1.13 8.35
C VAL A 375 24.75 -1.59 9.03
N TYR A 376 24.62 -2.33 10.14
CA TYR A 376 25.76 -2.77 10.95
C TYR A 376 26.08 -4.26 10.77
N ILE A 377 27.36 -4.61 10.78
CA ILE A 377 27.79 -6.02 10.69
C ILE A 377 27.50 -6.70 12.02
N HIS A 378 26.73 -7.79 12.01
CA HIS A 378 26.49 -8.59 13.21
C HIS A 378 27.65 -9.56 13.42
N LEU A 379 28.64 -9.13 14.22
CA LEU A 379 29.70 -10.03 14.70
C LEU A 379 29.13 -10.95 15.79
N GLY A 380 29.02 -12.24 15.48
CA GLY A 380 28.44 -13.23 16.38
C GLY A 380 29.44 -13.82 17.36
N ARG A 381 29.50 -13.30 18.60
CA ARG A 381 29.97 -14.06 19.78
C ARG A 381 29.40 -13.47 21.07
N GLY A 382 28.45 -14.18 21.67
CA GLY A 382 27.72 -13.78 22.88
C GLY A 382 26.47 -14.64 23.03
N THR A 383 26.27 -15.22 24.20
CA THR A 383 25.17 -16.16 24.47
C THR A 383 23.81 -15.49 24.47
N GLN A 384 22.76 -16.29 24.25
CA GLN A 384 21.35 -15.88 24.11
C GLN A 384 20.76 -15.11 25.31
N SER A 385 21.52 -14.98 26.41
CA SER A 385 21.20 -14.21 27.61
C SER A 385 21.44 -12.69 27.48
N ASP A 386 22.30 -12.23 26.55
CA ASP A 386 22.64 -10.80 26.42
C ASP A 386 21.66 -10.00 25.54
N GLN A 387 20.77 -10.70 24.81
CA GLN A 387 19.79 -10.08 23.93
C GLN A 387 18.83 -9.16 24.71
N GLN A 388 18.43 -9.59 25.91
CA GLN A 388 17.45 -8.90 26.75
C GLN A 388 18.08 -7.75 27.56
N SER A 389 19.37 -7.87 27.91
CA SER A 389 20.17 -6.84 28.58
C SER A 389 20.40 -5.60 27.70
N ARG A 390 20.56 -5.81 26.39
CA ARG A 390 20.90 -4.73 25.44
C ARG A 390 19.69 -3.94 24.93
N GLU A 391 18.51 -4.55 24.86
CA GLU A 391 17.27 -3.80 24.56
C GLU A 391 16.89 -2.89 25.74
N ALA A 392 17.09 -3.33 26.99
CA ALA A 392 16.82 -2.51 28.19
C ALA A 392 17.75 -1.28 28.32
N ALA A 393 19.01 -1.39 27.88
CA ALA A 393 20.02 -0.31 28.02
C ALA A 393 19.78 0.90 27.10
N VAL A 394 18.92 0.78 26.09
CA VAL A 394 18.58 1.90 25.19
C VAL A 394 17.48 2.78 25.78
N ASP A 395 16.58 2.22 26.60
CA ASP A 395 15.51 2.98 27.26
C ASP A 395 16.02 3.79 28.49
N THR A 396 17.12 3.39 29.14
CA THR A 396 17.60 4.06 30.36
C THR A 396 18.30 5.41 30.12
N VAL A 397 18.71 5.73 28.89
CA VAL A 397 19.43 6.99 28.58
C VAL A 397 18.49 8.21 28.53
N ASN A 398 17.19 8.00 28.40
CA ASN A 398 16.19 9.08 28.31
C ASN A 398 15.69 9.62 29.67
N GLN A 399 16.18 9.13 30.81
CA GLN A 399 15.76 9.63 32.14
C GLN A 399 16.79 10.53 32.88
N VAL A 400 17.95 10.83 32.29
CA VAL A 400 19.00 11.67 32.94
C VAL A 400 19.21 13.03 32.25
N LYS A 401 18.14 13.60 31.69
CA LYS A 401 18.04 15.03 31.34
C LYS A 401 16.70 15.63 31.80
N GLY A 402 16.42 15.46 33.08
CA GLY A 402 15.39 16.17 33.84
C GLY A 402 15.93 16.45 35.23
N ARG A 403 16.64 17.58 35.38
CA ARG A 403 17.12 18.12 36.65
C ARG A 403 16.66 19.56 36.75
#